data_AF-A0A970BIM7-F1
#
_entry.id   AF-A0A970BIM7-F1
#
_cell.length_a   1.000
_cell.length_b   1.000
_cell.length_c   1.000
_cell.angle_alpha   90.00
_cell.angle_beta   90.00
_cell.angle_gamma   90.00
#
_symmetry.space_group_name_H-M   'P 1'
#
loop_
_entity.id
_entity.type
_entity.pdbx_description
1 polymer ?
#
loop_
_entity_poly.entity_id
_entity_poly.type
_entity_poly.pdbx_seq_one_letter_code
_entity_poly.pdbx_strand_id
1 'polypeptide(L)'
;MLELEFASLSERKPQNLRGGQKRRVAIAGLLAVDPEYLILDEPGAGLDYEGRLILLSIIKKLCRDEGKGIVLVSHRLQDVFSTVDRVVVLVNGEIVMEGSPRSILSQGGQLKDQGIELPAINQVLQSLTTVMPQISLGMSGVQEVAGEIDRCLRS
;
A
#
# COMPACT_ATOMS: atom_id res chain seq x y z
N MET A 1 -13.27 11.19 13.94
CA MET A 1 -12.42 10.68 15.05
C MET A 1 -12.11 9.23 14.73
N LEU A 2 -10.86 8.88 14.41
CA LEU A 2 -10.48 7.57 13.87
C LEU A 2 -10.75 6.46 14.90
N GLU A 3 -11.50 5.42 14.52
CA GLU A 3 -11.82 4.23 15.33
C GLU A 3 -10.59 3.34 15.52
N LEU A 4 -9.59 3.85 16.21
CA LEU A 4 -8.36 3.11 16.51
C LEU A 4 -8.44 2.35 17.86
N GLU A 5 -9.64 2.23 18.45
CA GLU A 5 -9.92 1.58 19.73
C GLU A 5 -8.94 1.95 20.86
N PHE A 6 -8.58 3.24 20.96
CA PHE A 6 -7.61 3.70 21.96
C PHE A 6 -8.13 3.73 23.39
N ALA A 7 -9.45 3.69 23.58
CA ALA A 7 -10.08 3.80 24.91
C ALA A 7 -9.64 2.70 25.88
N SER A 8 -9.29 1.50 25.39
CA SER A 8 -8.80 0.39 26.22
C SER A 8 -7.28 0.38 26.44
N LEU A 9 -6.56 1.29 25.77
CA LEU A 9 -5.10 1.37 25.76
C LEU A 9 -4.56 2.56 26.56
N SER A 10 -5.38 3.60 26.79
CA SER A 10 -5.00 4.83 27.51
C SER A 10 -4.50 4.59 28.93
N GLU A 11 -5.02 3.56 29.62
CA GLU A 11 -4.65 3.23 31.00
C GLU A 11 -3.48 2.23 31.11
N ARG A 12 -2.99 1.69 29.99
CA ARG A 12 -1.94 0.68 29.99
C ARG A 12 -0.55 1.31 29.86
N LYS A 13 0.39 0.90 30.70
CA LYS A 13 1.81 1.28 30.56
C LYS A 13 2.33 0.84 29.18
N PRO A 14 3.13 1.67 28.46
CA PRO A 14 3.65 1.33 27.14
C PRO A 14 4.36 -0.03 27.07
N GLN A 15 5.03 -0.42 28.15
CA GLN A 15 5.71 -1.72 28.28
C GLN A 15 4.77 -2.94 28.24
N ASN A 16 3.48 -2.77 28.57
CA ASN A 16 2.46 -3.84 28.60
C ASN A 16 1.69 -3.98 27.28
N LEU A 17 2.05 -3.17 26.27
CA LEU A 17 1.42 -3.19 24.96
C LEU A 17 2.10 -4.23 24.06
N ARG A 18 1.31 -4.99 23.29
CA ARG A 18 1.81 -5.85 22.21
C ARG A 18 2.42 -4.98 21.10
N GLY A 19 3.29 -5.55 20.26
CA GLY A 19 3.99 -4.82 19.18
C GLY A 19 3.04 -3.95 18.33
N GLY A 20 1.95 -4.53 17.83
CA GLY A 20 0.95 -3.79 17.06
C GLY A 20 0.17 -2.73 17.84
N GLN A 21 0.01 -2.88 19.16
CA GLN A 21 -0.61 -1.85 20.02
C GLN A 21 0.34 -0.68 20.25
N LYS A 22 1.64 -0.94 20.49
CA LYS A 22 2.68 0.09 20.55
C LYS A 22 2.72 0.92 19.27
N ARG A 23 2.63 0.26 18.10
CA ARG A 23 2.62 0.92 16.79
C ARG A 23 1.39 1.82 16.62
N ARG A 24 0.19 1.34 16.97
CA ARG A 24 -1.04 2.14 16.95
C ARG A 24 -0.94 3.39 17.82
N VAL A 25 -0.43 3.26 19.04
CA VAL A 25 -0.22 4.42 19.95
C VAL A 25 0.81 5.40 19.39
N ALA A 26 1.90 4.91 18.79
CA ALA A 26 2.89 5.76 18.14
C ALA A 26 2.30 6.56 16.97
N ILE A 27 1.49 5.92 16.13
CA ILE A 27 0.78 6.60 15.04
C ILE A 27 -0.21 7.63 15.60
N ALA A 28 -0.97 7.30 16.65
CA ALA A 28 -1.85 8.28 17.29
C ALA A 28 -1.08 9.49 17.84
N GLY A 29 0.08 9.26 18.46
CA GLY A 29 0.95 10.32 18.96
C GLY A 29 1.45 11.22 17.83
N LEU A 30 1.83 10.63 16.68
CA LEU A 30 2.22 11.39 15.49
C LEU A 30 1.06 12.25 14.95
N LEU A 31 -0.15 11.68 14.89
CA LEU A 31 -1.34 12.39 14.41
C LEU A 31 -1.82 13.48 15.38
N ALA A 32 -1.57 13.33 16.68
CA ALA A 32 -1.92 14.34 17.68
C ALA A 32 -1.13 15.65 17.53
N VAL A 33 0.03 15.62 16.87
CA VAL A 33 0.84 16.81 16.56
C VAL A 33 0.29 17.57 15.33
N ASP A 34 -0.67 16.98 14.62
CA ASP A 34 -1.29 17.52 13.41
C ASP A 34 -0.30 17.97 12.31
N PRO A 35 0.72 17.15 11.96
CA PRO A 35 1.72 17.56 10.98
C PRO A 35 1.11 17.71 9.58
N GLU A 36 1.61 18.66 8.76
CA GLU A 36 1.22 18.78 7.35
C GLU A 36 1.80 17.65 6.49
N TYR A 37 2.99 17.15 6.86
CA TYR A 37 3.72 16.10 6.15
C TYR A 37 4.17 14.98 7.08
N LEU A 38 4.02 13.73 6.63
CA LEU A 38 4.41 12.54 7.38
C LEU A 38 5.32 11.65 6.53
N ILE A 39 6.36 11.11 7.15
CA ILE A 39 7.18 10.03 6.59
C ILE A 39 6.94 8.79 7.43
N LEU A 40 6.46 7.73 6.80
CA LEU A 40 6.10 6.47 7.45
C LEU A 40 6.98 5.36 6.91
N ASP A 41 7.94 4.93 7.73
CA ASP A 41 8.83 3.81 7.42
C ASP A 41 8.24 2.48 7.94
N GLU A 42 7.87 1.60 6.99
CA GLU A 42 7.24 0.31 7.23
C GLU A 42 6.16 0.33 8.31
N PRO A 43 5.16 1.24 8.24
CA PRO A 43 4.24 1.47 9.34
C PRO A 43 3.36 0.25 9.66
N GLY A 44 3.18 -0.65 8.69
CA GLY A 44 2.45 -1.91 8.85
C GLY A 44 3.26 -3.05 9.50
N ALA A 45 4.56 -2.86 9.76
CA ALA A 45 5.39 -3.90 10.35
C ALA A 45 4.90 -4.32 11.75
N GLY A 46 4.70 -5.62 11.94
CA GLY A 46 4.21 -6.20 13.20
C GLY A 46 2.70 -6.05 13.43
N LEU A 47 1.96 -5.55 12.43
CA LEU A 47 0.50 -5.64 12.39
C LEU A 47 0.07 -6.94 11.72
N ASP A 48 -1.06 -7.48 12.18
CA ASP A 48 -1.80 -8.51 11.46
C ASP A 48 -2.47 -7.92 10.19
N TYR A 49 -3.14 -8.79 9.43
CA TYR A 49 -3.80 -8.39 8.19
C TYR A 49 -4.85 -7.29 8.43
N GLU A 50 -5.72 -7.46 9.42
CA GLU A 50 -6.78 -6.49 9.73
C GLU A 50 -6.22 -5.16 10.22
N GLY A 51 -5.26 -5.17 11.15
CA GLY A 51 -4.61 -3.96 11.66
C GLY A 51 -3.92 -3.16 10.57
N ARG A 52 -3.37 -3.84 9.56
CA ARG A 52 -2.76 -3.21 8.40
C ARG A 52 -3.79 -2.57 7.46
N LEU A 53 -4.92 -3.22 7.21
CA LEU A 53 -6.02 -2.60 6.44
C LEU A 53 -6.55 -1.34 7.13
N ILE A 54 -6.71 -1.39 8.45
CA ILE A 54 -7.10 -0.23 9.26
C ILE A 54 -6.08 0.90 9.09
N LEU A 55 -4.78 0.60 9.26
CA LEU A 55 -3.70 1.57 9.06
C LEU A 55 -3.75 2.24 7.68
N LEU A 56 -3.84 1.46 6.60
CA LEU A 56 -3.89 2.00 5.24
C LEU A 56 -5.15 2.84 5.02
N SER A 57 -6.28 2.46 5.62
CA SER A 57 -7.51 3.25 5.55
C SER A 57 -7.37 4.61 6.24
N ILE A 58 -6.62 4.67 7.34
CA ILE A 58 -6.32 5.92 8.06
C ILE A 58 -5.43 6.81 7.21
N ILE A 59 -4.34 6.25 6.65
CA ILE A 59 -3.43 6.97 5.75
C ILE A 59 -4.20 7.60 4.58
N LYS A 60 -5.11 6.83 3.94
CA LYS A 60 -5.97 7.35 2.86
C LYS A 60 -6.85 8.51 3.30
N LYS A 61 -7.48 8.41 4.48
CA LYS A 61 -8.34 9.48 5.02
C LYS A 61 -7.53 10.74 5.30
N LEU A 62 -6.35 10.62 5.88
CA LEU A 62 -5.46 11.75 6.15
C LEU A 62 -5.09 12.49 4.85
N CYS A 63 -4.71 11.75 3.81
CA CYS A 63 -4.39 12.37 2.51
C CYS A 63 -5.63 13.03 1.88
N ARG A 64 -6.76 12.31 1.83
CA ARG A 64 -7.95 12.72 1.07
C ARG A 64 -8.78 13.79 1.77
N ASP A 65 -9.03 13.61 3.06
CA ASP A 65 -10.01 14.40 3.81
C ASP A 65 -9.32 15.56 4.54
N GLU A 66 -8.06 15.40 4.93
CA GLU A 66 -7.29 16.38 5.71
C GLU A 66 -6.15 17.03 4.91
N GLY A 67 -5.95 16.63 3.63
CA GLY A 67 -4.95 17.23 2.74
C GLY A 67 -3.50 17.00 3.17
N LYS A 68 -3.23 15.95 3.97
CA LYS A 68 -1.89 15.64 4.46
C LYS A 68 -0.99 15.08 3.36
N GLY A 69 0.27 15.51 3.31
CA GLY A 69 1.29 14.90 2.46
C GLY A 69 1.95 13.70 3.13
N ILE A 70 1.93 12.52 2.51
CA ILE A 70 2.50 11.31 3.12
C ILE A 70 3.50 10.64 2.19
N VAL A 71 4.70 10.37 2.70
CA VAL A 71 5.69 9.47 2.09
C VAL A 71 5.62 8.13 2.81
N LEU A 72 5.20 7.10 2.09
CA LEU A 72 5.14 5.72 2.60
C LEU A 72 6.31 4.91 2.05
N VAL A 73 7.15 4.39 2.93
CA VAL A 73 8.19 3.43 2.58
C VAL A 73 7.69 2.04 2.94
N SER A 74 7.58 1.16 1.93
CA SER A 74 7.26 -0.24 2.19
C SER A 74 7.78 -1.19 1.11
N HIS A 75 8.23 -2.37 1.51
CA HIS A 75 8.49 -3.53 0.64
C HIS A 75 7.22 -4.29 0.27
N ARG A 76 6.05 -3.95 0.84
CA ARG A 76 4.78 -4.62 0.55
C ARG A 76 4.03 -3.92 -0.57
N LEU A 77 4.27 -4.36 -1.79
CA LEU A 77 3.70 -3.71 -2.99
C LEU A 77 2.17 -3.64 -3.00
N GLN A 78 1.48 -4.63 -2.45
CA GLN A 78 0.01 -4.62 -2.40
C GLN A 78 -0.54 -3.46 -1.54
N ASP A 79 0.17 -3.09 -0.49
CA ASP A 79 -0.19 -1.97 0.37
C ASP A 79 0.11 -0.63 -0.33
N VAL A 80 1.25 -0.56 -1.01
CA VAL A 80 1.69 0.61 -1.78
C VAL A 80 0.71 0.90 -2.92
N PHE A 81 0.52 -0.04 -3.85
CA PHE A 81 -0.28 0.18 -5.05
C PHE A 81 -1.77 0.38 -4.81
N SER A 82 -2.26 0.01 -3.63
CA SER A 82 -3.65 0.26 -3.25
C SER A 82 -3.84 1.61 -2.56
N THR A 83 -2.78 2.32 -2.17
CA THR A 83 -2.84 3.46 -1.25
C THR A 83 -2.25 4.76 -1.76
N VAL A 84 -1.23 4.71 -2.61
CA VAL A 84 -0.47 5.90 -3.02
C VAL A 84 -0.83 6.38 -4.43
N ASP A 85 -0.64 7.67 -4.70
CA ASP A 85 -0.86 8.26 -6.02
C ASP A 85 0.39 8.24 -6.91
N ARG A 86 1.58 8.21 -6.29
CA ARG A 86 2.90 8.17 -6.93
C ARG A 86 3.78 7.13 -6.25
N VAL A 87 4.52 6.39 -7.06
CA VAL A 87 5.46 5.34 -6.64
C VAL A 87 6.85 5.69 -7.17
N VAL A 88 7.84 5.58 -6.29
CA VAL A 88 9.27 5.68 -6.63
C VAL A 88 9.90 4.35 -6.24
N VAL A 89 10.59 3.72 -7.18
CA VAL A 89 11.28 2.44 -6.98
C VAL A 89 12.76 2.74 -6.81
N LEU A 90 13.30 2.43 -5.64
CA LEU A 90 14.69 2.62 -5.29
C LEU A 90 15.41 1.27 -5.27
N VAL A 91 16.48 1.13 -6.03
CA VAL A 91 17.33 -0.07 -6.06
C VAL A 91 18.79 0.37 -5.98
N ASN A 92 19.55 -0.20 -5.05
CA ASN A 92 20.97 0.12 -4.83
C ASN A 92 21.28 1.63 -4.68
N GLY A 93 20.35 2.39 -4.09
CA GLY A 93 20.48 3.83 -3.89
C GLY A 93 20.11 4.68 -5.11
N GLU A 94 19.67 4.07 -6.21
CA GLU A 94 19.25 4.77 -7.43
C GLU A 94 17.75 4.64 -7.67
N ILE A 95 17.14 5.69 -8.20
CA ILE A 95 15.75 5.65 -8.65
C ILE A 95 15.71 4.97 -10.01
N VAL A 96 15.19 3.75 -10.04
CA VAL A 96 15.11 2.95 -11.28
C VAL A 96 13.77 3.13 -11.99
N MET A 97 12.71 3.49 -11.25
CA MET A 97 11.40 3.78 -11.83
C MET A 97 10.66 4.82 -11.01
N GLU A 98 9.85 5.62 -11.69
CA GLU A 98 8.96 6.59 -11.07
C GLU A 98 7.67 6.72 -11.89
N GLY A 99 6.52 6.78 -11.22
CA GLY A 99 5.27 7.05 -11.91
C GLY A 99 4.04 6.79 -11.03
N SER A 100 2.88 6.75 -11.67
CA SER A 100 1.65 6.31 -11.00
C SER A 100 1.71 4.79 -10.73
N PRO A 101 0.97 4.28 -9.72
CA PRO A 101 0.82 2.84 -9.48
C PRO A 101 0.55 2.04 -10.76
N ARG A 102 -0.34 2.57 -11.61
CA ARG A 102 -0.73 1.94 -12.88
C ARG A 102 0.43 1.85 -13.87
N SER A 103 1.20 2.92 -14.01
CA SER A 103 2.36 2.96 -14.90
C SER A 103 3.46 2.00 -14.42
N ILE A 104 3.72 1.97 -13.12
CA ILE A 104 4.72 1.07 -12.53
C ILE A 104 4.30 -0.40 -12.66
N LEU A 105 3.03 -0.73 -12.36
CA LEU A 105 2.50 -2.09 -12.51
C LEU A 105 2.50 -2.59 -13.96
N SER A 106 2.23 -1.70 -14.92
CA SER A 106 2.28 -2.06 -16.34
C SER A 106 3.68 -2.49 -16.79
N GLN A 107 4.72 -2.06 -16.07
CA GLN A 107 6.12 -2.40 -16.27
C GLN A 107 6.58 -3.50 -15.31
N GLY A 108 5.65 -4.33 -14.80
CA GLY A 108 5.95 -5.32 -13.76
C GLY A 108 7.01 -6.37 -14.12
N GLY A 109 7.34 -6.56 -15.40
CA GLY A 109 8.49 -7.38 -15.82
C GLY A 109 9.80 -6.80 -15.30
N GLN A 110 10.01 -5.49 -15.46
CA GLN A 110 11.21 -4.79 -14.97
C GLN A 110 11.31 -4.84 -13.45
N LEU A 111 10.19 -4.76 -12.72
CA LEU A 111 10.18 -4.94 -11.26
C LEU A 111 10.72 -6.31 -10.86
N LYS A 112 10.27 -7.38 -11.54
CA LYS A 112 10.76 -8.73 -11.29
C LYS A 112 12.26 -8.87 -11.58
N ASP A 113 12.75 -8.26 -12.67
CA ASP A 113 14.17 -8.26 -13.01
C ASP A 113 15.04 -7.59 -11.93
N GLN A 114 14.46 -6.64 -11.18
CA GLN A 114 15.09 -6.01 -10.01
C GLN A 114 14.90 -6.79 -8.69
N GLY A 115 14.34 -8.00 -8.74
CA GLY A 115 14.07 -8.82 -7.56
C GLY A 115 12.85 -8.38 -6.74
N ILE A 116 12.00 -7.51 -7.30
CA ILE A 116 10.80 -6.99 -6.64
C ILE A 116 9.59 -7.86 -7.04
N GLU A 117 9.02 -8.56 -6.06
CA GLU A 117 7.89 -9.46 -6.28
C GLU A 117 6.56 -8.70 -6.40
N LEU A 118 5.86 -8.90 -7.51
CA LEU A 118 4.56 -8.28 -7.76
C LEU A 118 3.45 -8.83 -6.84
N PRO A 119 2.38 -8.04 -6.58
CA PRO A 119 1.19 -8.57 -5.93
C PRO A 119 0.62 -9.78 -6.70
N ALA A 120 0.03 -10.74 -5.98
CA ALA A 120 -0.44 -12.00 -6.56
C ALA A 120 -1.40 -11.79 -7.76
N ILE A 121 -2.29 -10.81 -7.68
CA ILE A 121 -3.22 -10.50 -8.77
C ILE A 121 -2.49 -10.04 -10.05
N ASN A 122 -1.39 -9.30 -9.90
CA ASN A 122 -0.55 -8.85 -11.01
C ASN A 122 0.30 -9.99 -11.58
N GLN A 123 0.70 -10.96 -10.76
CA GLN A 123 1.34 -12.18 -11.25
C GLN A 123 0.38 -12.97 -12.15
N VAL A 124 -0.88 -13.13 -11.73
CA VAL A 124 -1.92 -13.78 -12.54
C VAL A 124 -2.15 -13.04 -13.85
N LEU A 125 -2.30 -11.71 -13.82
CA LEU A 125 -2.44 -10.89 -15.02
C LEU A 125 -1.28 -11.09 -16.01
N GLN A 126 -0.04 -11.11 -15.51
CA GLN A 126 1.13 -11.37 -16.34
C GLN A 126 1.11 -12.76 -16.97
N SER A 127 0.65 -13.79 -16.27
CA SER A 127 0.52 -15.13 -16.87
C SER A 127 -0.57 -15.18 -17.95
N LEU A 128 -1.65 -14.42 -17.77
CA LEU A 128 -2.77 -14.37 -18.72
C LEU A 128 -2.41 -13.74 -20.05
N THR A 129 -1.36 -12.92 -20.17
CA THR A 129 -0.94 -12.33 -21.45
C THR A 129 -0.58 -13.39 -22.50
N THR A 130 -0.21 -14.60 -22.08
CA THR A 130 0.08 -15.74 -22.97
C THR A 130 -1.16 -16.20 -23.73
N VAL A 131 -2.35 -16.08 -23.13
CA VAL A 131 -3.63 -16.55 -23.69
C VAL A 131 -4.52 -15.38 -24.11
N MET A 132 -4.34 -14.21 -23.50
CA MET A 132 -5.06 -12.97 -23.76
C MET A 132 -4.06 -11.81 -23.95
N PRO A 133 -3.41 -11.68 -25.13
CA PRO A 133 -2.41 -10.65 -25.38
C PRO A 133 -2.92 -9.21 -25.23
N GLN A 134 -4.23 -9.01 -25.33
CA GLN A 134 -4.92 -7.72 -25.23
C GLN A 134 -5.24 -7.28 -23.79
N ILE A 135 -4.87 -8.06 -22.77
CA ILE A 135 -5.15 -7.75 -21.36
C ILE A 135 -4.23 -6.62 -20.85
N SER A 136 -4.80 -5.63 -20.16
CA SER A 136 -4.02 -4.58 -19.52
C SER A 136 -3.33 -5.08 -18.23
N LEU A 137 -2.11 -4.62 -17.94
CA LEU A 137 -1.33 -5.08 -16.77
C LEU A 137 -1.28 -4.08 -15.59
N GLY A 138 -1.71 -2.84 -15.80
CA GLY A 138 -1.54 -1.77 -14.81
C GLY A 138 -2.55 -1.75 -13.66
N MET A 139 -3.40 -2.76 -13.54
CA MET A 139 -4.49 -2.78 -12.56
C MET A 139 -4.01 -3.31 -11.21
N SER A 140 -4.52 -2.76 -10.10
CA SER A 140 -4.14 -3.17 -8.75
C SER A 140 -5.29 -3.80 -7.95
N GLY A 141 -6.54 -3.59 -8.39
CA GLY A 141 -7.73 -4.07 -7.70
C GLY A 141 -8.34 -5.34 -8.30
N VAL A 142 -8.81 -6.26 -7.46
CA VAL A 142 -9.44 -7.51 -7.90
C VAL A 142 -10.66 -7.26 -8.80
N GLN A 143 -11.49 -6.26 -8.46
CA GLN A 143 -12.67 -5.91 -9.28
C GLN A 143 -12.28 -5.32 -10.64
N GLU A 144 -11.24 -4.49 -10.68
CA GLU A 144 -10.72 -3.91 -11.91
C GLU A 144 -10.21 -5.01 -12.84
N VAL A 145 -9.43 -5.95 -12.30
CA VAL A 145 -8.92 -7.12 -13.02
C VAL A 145 -10.03 -8.03 -13.51
N ALA A 146 -11.03 -8.32 -12.68
CA ALA A 146 -12.16 -9.14 -13.09
C ALA A 146 -12.93 -8.49 -14.25
N GLY A 147 -13.16 -7.18 -14.20
CA GLY A 147 -13.80 -6.43 -15.28
C GLY A 147 -13.00 -6.46 -16.59
N GLU A 148 -11.67 -6.38 -16.51
CA GLU A 148 -10.81 -6.48 -17.68
C GLU A 148 -10.83 -7.89 -18.30
N ILE A 149 -10.81 -8.93 -17.48
CA ILE A 149 -10.89 -10.31 -17.96
C ILE A 149 -12.23 -10.54 -18.69
N ASP A 150 -13.34 -10.08 -18.11
CA ASP A 150 -14.66 -10.17 -18.77
C ASP A 150 -14.69 -9.40 -20.10
N ARG A 151 -14.07 -8.22 -20.16
CA ARG A 151 -13.91 -7.45 -21.40
C ARG A 151 -13.14 -8.24 -22.47
N CYS A 152 -12.04 -8.89 -22.10
CA CYS A 152 -11.21 -9.66 -23.03
C CYS A 152 -11.85 -10.98 -23.48
N LEU A 153 -12.74 -11.57 -22.68
CA LEU A 153 -13.48 -12.78 -23.04
C LEU A 153 -14.63 -12.51 -24.02
N ARG A 154 -15.12 -11.26 -24.09
CA ARG A 154 -16.19 -10.83 -24.99
C ARG A 154 -15.69 -10.30 -26.34
N SER A 155 -14.38 -10.08 -26.48
CA SER A 155 -13.73 -9.63 -27.71
C SER A 155 -13.28 -10.80 -28.57
#